data_AF-A0A2G4FVY2-F1
#
_entry.id   AF-A0A2G4FVY2-F1
#
_cell.length_a   1.000
_cell.length_b   1.000
_cell.length_c   1.000
_cell.angle_alpha   90.00
_cell.angle_beta   90.00
_cell.angle_gamma   90.00
#
_symmetry.space_group_name_H-M   'P 1'
#
loop_
_entity.id
_entity.type
_entity.pdbx_description
1 polymer ?
#
loop_
_entity_poly.entity_id
_entity_poly.type
_entity_poly.pdbx_seq_one_letter_code
_entity_poly.pdbx_strand_id
1 'polypeptide(L)'
;AGFYNIDVDTSTLVDLSKETLAEQQRLNYDVCVDITRFVRAAEPAGVTISIGGEIGEVGTENSTPEELEAFMDGFNATLEAQAPGTAGLSKISVQSGTSHGGIVLADGSIAEVALDLDTLEKLSKVGRDRYGMAGAVQHGASTLPDAAFSNFPRLETAEIHLATNFQTMMFDHIPAALRADMYAWLDANAKDERKATDTDEQFYYKSRKKAIGPFKKQLWALPADVRGALGAEYDKKFTFLFEQLGITGTRAIVEQFVTSPEQHRPFPTGASTIVAAPDDADLSD
;
A
#
# COMPACT_ATOMS: atom_id res chain seq x y z
N ALA A 1 -7.99 9.72 -14.13
CA ALA A 1 -8.07 8.39 -13.47
C ALA A 1 -9.06 8.35 -12.30
N GLY A 2 -9.31 9.47 -11.61
CA GLY A 2 -10.38 9.54 -10.61
C GLY A 2 -10.02 8.96 -9.24
N PHE A 3 -8.73 8.95 -8.92
CA PHE A 3 -8.18 8.62 -7.61
C PHE A 3 -7.92 9.91 -6.83
N TYR A 4 -8.21 9.90 -5.53
CA TYR A 4 -8.06 11.06 -4.63
C TYR A 4 -7.22 10.75 -3.39
N ASN A 5 -6.68 9.53 -3.30
CA ASN A 5 -5.65 9.12 -2.36
C ASN A 5 -4.53 8.54 -3.22
N ILE A 6 -3.34 9.14 -3.19
CA ILE A 6 -2.21 8.79 -4.03
C ILE A 6 -0.99 8.64 -3.13
N ASP A 7 -0.37 7.47 -3.15
CA ASP A 7 0.90 7.22 -2.48
C ASP A 7 2.03 7.32 -3.50
N VAL A 8 3.02 8.16 -3.17
CA VAL A 8 4.21 8.41 -3.99
C VAL A 8 5.38 7.70 -3.32
N ASP A 9 5.67 6.50 -3.80
CA ASP A 9 6.84 5.75 -3.37
C ASP A 9 8.05 6.13 -4.24
N THR A 10 8.96 6.90 -3.63
CA THR A 10 10.28 7.23 -4.17
C THR A 10 11.39 6.76 -3.22
N SER A 11 11.06 5.86 -2.28
CA SER A 11 11.96 5.40 -1.22
C SER A 11 13.16 4.61 -1.76
N THR A 12 12.99 3.93 -2.89
CA THR A 12 14.08 3.23 -3.62
C THR A 12 15.14 4.18 -4.20
N LEU A 13 14.86 5.49 -4.24
CA LEU A 13 15.83 6.50 -4.70
C LEU A 13 16.77 6.99 -3.60
N VAL A 14 16.65 6.47 -2.37
CA VAL A 14 17.54 6.80 -1.26
C VAL A 14 18.97 6.33 -1.57
N ASP A 15 19.93 7.25 -1.51
CA ASP A 15 21.33 6.95 -1.78
C ASP A 15 22.13 6.82 -0.48
N LEU A 16 22.21 5.59 0.06
CA LEU A 16 22.95 5.29 1.29
C LEU A 16 24.47 5.54 1.19
N SER A 17 25.02 5.86 0.01
CA SER A 17 26.44 6.20 -0.13
C SER A 17 26.78 7.61 0.37
N LYS A 18 25.79 8.45 0.68
CA LYS A 18 25.99 9.82 1.18
C LYS A 18 26.27 9.85 2.67
N GLU A 19 26.98 10.89 3.11
CA GLU A 19 27.43 11.04 4.50
C GLU A 19 26.29 11.45 5.45
N THR A 20 25.35 12.25 4.98
CA THR A 20 24.25 12.77 5.82
C THR A 20 22.89 12.28 5.37
N LEU A 21 21.96 12.06 6.31
CA LEU A 21 20.59 11.62 6.00
C LEU A 21 19.89 12.57 5.02
N ALA A 22 20.15 13.88 5.12
CA ALA A 22 19.59 14.88 4.20
C ALA A 22 20.07 14.69 2.74
N GLU A 23 21.32 14.26 2.55
CA GLU A 23 21.84 13.94 1.22
C GLU A 23 21.37 12.57 0.74
N GLN A 24 21.27 11.58 1.64
CA GLN A 24 20.73 10.25 1.32
C GLN A 24 19.29 10.34 0.82
N GLN A 25 18.45 11.14 1.51
CA GLN A 25 17.03 11.34 1.18
C GLN A 25 16.80 12.29 0.00
N ARG A 26 17.84 12.94 -0.52
CA ARG A 26 17.63 14.07 -1.44
C ARG A 26 16.86 13.72 -2.70
N LEU A 27 17.25 12.65 -3.37
CA LEU A 27 16.56 12.23 -4.58
C LEU A 27 15.14 11.73 -4.27
N ASN A 28 14.94 11.08 -3.12
CA ASN A 28 13.62 10.67 -2.64
C ASN A 28 12.67 11.88 -2.53
N TYR A 29 13.01 12.92 -1.74
CA TYR A 29 12.11 14.06 -1.60
C TYR A 29 12.03 14.97 -2.83
N ASP A 30 13.11 15.15 -3.61
CA ASP A 30 13.09 16.04 -4.78
C ASP A 30 12.13 15.47 -5.86
N VAL A 31 12.18 14.16 -6.13
CA VAL A 31 11.26 13.50 -7.07
C VAL A 31 9.84 13.45 -6.51
N CYS A 32 9.68 13.22 -5.20
CA CYS A 32 8.38 13.27 -4.55
C CYS A 32 7.71 14.65 -4.70
N VAL A 33 8.48 15.75 -4.60
CA VAL A 33 7.98 17.12 -4.86
C VAL A 33 7.55 17.30 -6.31
N ASP A 34 8.33 16.82 -7.28
CA ASP A 34 7.96 16.91 -8.70
C ASP A 34 6.63 16.20 -9.00
N ILE A 35 6.45 14.99 -8.46
CA ILE A 35 5.19 14.24 -8.58
C ILE A 35 4.06 14.95 -7.83
N THR A 36 4.31 15.46 -6.62
CA THR A 36 3.33 16.23 -5.85
C THR A 36 2.83 17.42 -6.66
N ARG A 37 3.73 18.21 -7.26
CA ARG A 37 3.36 19.36 -8.09
C ARG A 37 2.52 18.96 -9.30
N PHE A 38 2.85 17.83 -9.93
CA PHE A 38 2.06 17.28 -11.03
C PHE A 38 0.64 16.88 -10.57
N VAL A 39 0.53 16.19 -9.44
CA VAL A 39 -0.77 15.80 -8.85
C VAL A 39 -1.59 17.04 -8.52
N ARG A 40 -0.99 18.04 -7.85
CA ARG A 40 -1.64 19.32 -7.48
C ARG A 40 -2.15 20.07 -8.71
N ALA A 41 -1.41 20.08 -9.81
CA ALA A 41 -1.86 20.68 -11.07
C ALA A 41 -3.04 19.94 -11.72
N ALA A 42 -3.22 18.65 -11.41
CA ALA A 42 -4.30 17.81 -11.91
C ALA A 42 -5.52 17.71 -10.96
N GLU A 43 -5.48 18.41 -9.82
CA GLU A 43 -6.56 18.38 -8.84
C GLU A 43 -7.87 18.94 -9.38
N PRO A 44 -9.00 18.23 -9.20
CA PRO A 44 -10.30 18.79 -9.51
C PRO A 44 -10.64 19.95 -8.58
N ALA A 45 -11.41 20.91 -9.10
CA ALA A 45 -11.93 22.01 -8.29
C ALA A 45 -12.71 21.49 -7.06
N GLY A 46 -12.37 22.04 -5.88
CA GLY A 46 -13.00 21.69 -4.61
C GLY A 46 -12.49 20.38 -3.98
N VAL A 47 -11.53 19.69 -4.59
CA VAL A 47 -10.92 18.47 -4.06
C VAL A 47 -9.45 18.72 -3.77
N THR A 48 -9.03 18.50 -2.52
CA THR A 48 -7.61 18.32 -2.19
C THR A 48 -7.31 16.83 -2.21
N ILE A 49 -6.44 16.39 -3.10
CA ILE A 49 -6.02 14.99 -3.18
C ILE A 49 -5.15 14.67 -1.96
N SER A 50 -5.43 13.58 -1.26
CA SER A 50 -4.54 13.05 -0.23
C SER A 50 -3.30 12.49 -0.93
N ILE A 51 -2.13 13.00 -0.55
CA ILE A 51 -0.84 12.55 -1.08
C ILE A 51 -0.02 11.97 0.07
N GLY A 52 0.37 10.70 -0.03
CA GLY A 52 1.36 10.08 0.85
C GLY A 52 2.75 10.10 0.21
N GLY A 53 3.78 10.27 1.03
CA GLY A 53 5.17 9.96 0.65
C GLY A 53 5.66 8.71 1.36
N GLU A 54 6.88 8.27 1.08
CA GLU A 54 7.45 7.06 1.69
C GLU A 54 8.92 7.24 2.10
N ILE A 55 9.25 6.70 3.28
CA ILE A 55 10.62 6.51 3.73
C ILE A 55 10.83 5.05 4.12
N GLY A 56 12.06 4.55 3.94
CA GLY A 56 12.41 3.18 4.26
C GLY A 56 11.75 2.19 3.29
N GLU A 57 12.56 1.55 2.46
CA GLU A 57 12.06 0.52 1.54
C GLU A 57 11.49 -0.65 2.35
N VAL A 58 10.26 -1.07 2.03
CA VAL A 58 9.61 -2.19 2.71
C VAL A 58 10.46 -3.45 2.59
N GLY A 59 10.63 -4.16 3.70
CA GLY A 59 11.48 -5.36 3.78
C GLY A 59 12.94 -5.09 4.14
N THR A 60 13.34 -3.84 4.33
CA THR A 60 14.67 -3.44 4.84
C THR A 60 14.62 -3.12 6.34
N GLU A 61 15.56 -2.32 6.84
CA GLU A 61 15.63 -1.89 8.24
C GLU A 61 14.47 -0.94 8.60
N ASN A 62 14.14 -0.87 9.89
CA ASN A 62 13.08 0.00 10.37
C ASN A 62 13.45 1.47 10.15
N SER A 63 12.49 2.24 9.65
CA SER A 63 12.63 3.68 9.52
C SER A 63 12.83 4.36 10.88
N THR A 64 13.57 5.46 10.86
CA THR A 64 13.90 6.25 12.05
C THR A 64 13.24 7.63 12.02
N PRO A 65 12.98 8.25 13.18
CA PRO A 65 12.55 9.65 13.24
C PRO A 65 13.49 10.59 12.48
N GLU A 66 14.80 10.35 12.55
CA GLU A 66 15.81 11.17 11.90
C GLU A 66 15.73 11.10 10.37
N GLU A 67 15.41 9.93 9.81
CA GLU A 67 15.16 9.79 8.36
C GLU A 67 13.87 10.48 7.94
N LEU A 68 12.80 10.35 8.75
CA LEU A 68 11.54 11.06 8.51
C LEU A 68 11.75 12.57 8.49
N GLU A 69 12.53 13.07 9.44
CA GLU A 69 12.85 14.49 9.55
C GLU A 69 13.68 14.96 8.36
N ALA A 70 14.73 14.22 8.00
CA ALA A 70 15.55 14.53 6.83
C ALA A 70 14.73 14.57 5.53
N PHE A 71 13.80 13.63 5.36
CA PHE A 71 12.90 13.60 4.21
C PHE A 71 11.92 14.78 4.23
N MET A 72 11.19 14.98 5.33
CA MET A 72 10.12 15.98 5.41
C MET A 72 10.64 17.41 5.42
N ASP A 73 11.79 17.67 6.04
CA ASP A 73 12.42 19.00 6.03
C ASP A 73 12.88 19.34 4.60
N GLY A 74 13.50 18.39 3.91
CA GLY A 74 13.88 18.52 2.50
C GLY A 74 12.67 18.71 1.59
N PHE A 75 11.65 17.86 1.73
CA PHE A 75 10.41 17.94 0.98
C PHE A 75 9.73 19.31 1.13
N ASN A 76 9.52 19.77 2.37
CA ASN A 76 8.81 21.03 2.63
C ASN A 76 9.60 22.23 2.13
N ALA A 77 10.93 22.27 2.33
CA ALA A 77 11.78 23.34 1.83
C ALA A 77 11.79 23.38 0.30
N THR A 78 11.91 22.23 -0.36
CA THR A 78 11.89 22.13 -1.82
C THR A 78 10.51 22.51 -2.38
N LEU A 79 9.41 22.03 -1.78
CA LEU A 79 8.06 22.36 -2.20
C LEU A 79 7.77 23.85 -2.07
N GLU A 80 8.13 24.48 -0.95
CA GLU A 80 7.95 25.92 -0.75
C GLU A 80 8.78 26.74 -1.75
N ALA A 81 10.00 26.31 -2.06
CA ALA A 81 10.84 26.98 -3.05
C ALA A 81 10.29 26.89 -4.48
N GLN A 82 9.68 25.76 -4.85
CA GLN A 82 9.21 25.50 -6.21
C GLN A 82 7.73 25.84 -6.45
N ALA A 83 6.90 25.77 -5.42
CA ALA A 83 5.45 25.97 -5.47
C ALA A 83 4.91 26.51 -4.13
N PRO A 84 5.22 27.77 -3.78
CA PRO A 84 4.87 28.37 -2.49
C PRO A 84 3.38 28.24 -2.14
N GLY A 85 3.08 27.90 -0.89
CA GLY A 85 1.70 27.78 -0.39
C GLY A 85 0.91 26.58 -0.93
N THR A 86 1.57 25.64 -1.63
CA THR A 86 0.95 24.38 -2.05
C THR A 86 0.79 23.43 -0.86
N ALA A 87 -0.32 22.71 -0.78
CA ALA A 87 -0.53 21.69 0.24
C ALA A 87 0.49 20.55 0.10
N GLY A 88 1.18 20.22 1.20
CA GLY A 88 2.16 19.12 1.27
C GLY A 88 1.54 17.73 1.40
N LEU A 89 2.29 16.81 2.00
CA LEU A 89 1.85 15.43 2.23
C LEU A 89 0.81 15.34 3.35
N SER A 90 -0.11 14.39 3.23
CA SER A 90 -1.18 14.11 4.19
C SER A 90 -0.83 12.97 5.15
N LYS A 91 0.07 12.09 4.75
CA LYS A 91 0.46 10.86 5.47
C LYS A 91 1.84 10.42 4.96
N ILE A 92 2.49 9.51 5.68
CA ILE A 92 3.81 9.00 5.30
C ILE A 92 3.90 7.49 5.52
N SER A 93 4.26 6.74 4.50
CA SER A 93 4.58 5.31 4.60
C SER A 93 5.95 5.12 5.24
N VAL A 94 6.04 4.15 6.14
CA VAL A 94 7.24 3.85 6.93
C VAL A 94 7.46 2.36 7.01
N GLN A 95 8.72 1.96 7.17
CA GLN A 95 9.08 0.57 7.43
C GLN A 95 9.22 0.32 8.94
N SER A 96 8.52 -0.68 9.45
CA SER A 96 8.40 -0.99 10.89
C SER A 96 8.51 -2.49 11.18
N GLY A 97 9.24 -3.19 10.31
CA GLY A 97 9.56 -4.62 10.47
C GLY A 97 8.67 -5.55 9.65
N THR A 98 7.81 -5.01 8.78
CA THR A 98 6.97 -5.82 7.89
C THR A 98 7.66 -6.11 6.56
N SER A 99 7.19 -7.14 5.86
CA SER A 99 7.52 -7.39 4.46
C SER A 99 6.24 -7.61 3.66
N HIS A 100 6.25 -7.27 2.37
CA HIS A 100 5.11 -7.51 1.50
C HIS A 100 4.78 -9.01 1.44
N GLY A 101 3.56 -9.36 1.84
CA GLY A 101 3.06 -10.74 1.84
C GLY A 101 3.58 -11.66 2.94
N GLY A 102 4.45 -11.18 3.83
CA GLY A 102 5.05 -11.95 4.92
C GLY A 102 6.00 -13.06 4.45
N ILE A 103 6.52 -13.84 5.40
CA ILE A 103 7.51 -14.88 5.12
C ILE A 103 6.84 -16.24 5.09
N VAL A 104 6.82 -16.90 3.94
CA VAL A 104 6.29 -18.26 3.79
C VAL A 104 7.36 -19.28 4.20
N LEU A 105 7.04 -20.12 5.17
CA LEU A 105 7.88 -21.23 5.62
C LEU A 105 7.82 -22.39 4.61
N ALA A 106 8.77 -23.32 4.71
CA ALA A 106 8.86 -24.44 3.76
C ALA A 106 7.64 -25.37 3.78
N ASP A 107 6.83 -25.34 4.84
CA ASP A 107 5.58 -26.07 4.97
C ASP A 107 4.35 -25.30 4.43
N GLY A 108 4.56 -24.11 3.85
CA GLY A 108 3.52 -23.24 3.32
C GLY A 108 2.83 -22.36 4.37
N SER A 109 3.17 -22.49 5.66
CA SER A 109 2.66 -21.59 6.70
C SER A 109 3.32 -20.21 6.64
N ILE A 110 2.70 -19.21 7.25
CA ILE A 110 3.24 -17.84 7.32
C ILE A 110 3.96 -17.67 8.66
N ALA A 111 5.22 -17.24 8.62
CA ALA A 111 5.99 -16.93 9.80
C ALA A 111 5.36 -15.75 10.54
N GLU A 112 5.36 -15.82 11.88
CA GLU A 112 5.01 -14.67 12.70
C GLU A 112 6.08 -13.59 12.53
N VAL A 113 5.68 -12.45 11.98
CA VAL A 113 6.51 -11.26 11.89
C VAL A 113 6.07 -10.30 12.99
N ALA A 114 7.01 -9.93 13.86
CA ALA A 114 6.75 -8.96 14.91
C ALA A 114 6.81 -7.55 14.32
N LEU A 115 5.65 -6.89 14.27
CA LEU A 115 5.57 -5.46 13.97
C LEU A 115 6.22 -4.66 15.11
N ASP A 116 7.12 -3.74 14.76
CA ASP A 116 7.68 -2.78 15.71
C ASP A 116 6.69 -1.63 15.94
N LEU A 117 5.77 -1.88 16.86
CA LEU A 117 4.73 -0.94 17.28
C LEU A 117 5.32 0.37 17.85
N ASP A 118 6.46 0.29 18.54
CA ASP A 118 7.11 1.46 19.13
C ASP A 118 7.65 2.39 18.05
N THR A 119 8.25 1.82 16.99
CA THR A 119 8.68 2.59 15.82
C THR A 119 7.49 3.23 15.12
N LEU A 120 6.42 2.47 14.89
CA LEU A 120 5.21 2.99 14.24
C LEU A 120 4.56 4.14 15.03
N GLU A 121 4.49 4.03 16.36
CA GLU A 121 3.97 5.09 17.24
C GLU A 121 4.81 6.35 17.17
N LYS A 122 6.15 6.21 17.29
CA LYS A 122 7.09 7.34 17.23
C LYS A 122 6.98 8.09 15.91
N LEU A 123 6.97 7.38 14.79
CA LEU A 123 6.91 7.98 13.46
C LEU A 123 5.54 8.63 13.21
N SER A 124 4.45 7.98 13.64
CA SER A 124 3.11 8.58 13.57
C SER A 124 3.06 9.89 14.36
N LYS A 125 3.61 9.90 15.58
CA LYS A 125 3.68 11.10 16.41
C LYS A 125 4.50 12.22 15.77
N VAL A 126 5.67 11.92 15.22
CA VAL A 126 6.50 12.93 14.53
C VAL A 126 5.76 13.50 13.32
N GLY A 127 5.15 12.64 12.49
CA GLY A 127 4.38 13.06 11.33
C GLY A 127 3.24 14.02 11.66
N ARG A 128 2.50 13.75 12.74
CA ARG A 128 1.41 14.61 13.18
C ARG A 128 1.90 15.88 13.87
N ASP A 129 2.73 15.75 14.90
CA ASP A 129 3.06 16.86 15.80
C ASP A 129 3.99 17.89 15.14
N ARG A 130 4.91 17.45 14.26
CA ARG A 130 5.88 18.34 13.60
C ARG A 130 5.43 18.78 12.21
N TYR A 131 4.79 17.88 11.46
CA TYR A 131 4.49 18.11 10.04
C TYR A 131 2.99 18.25 9.73
N GLY A 132 2.10 18.10 10.72
CA GLY A 132 0.66 18.27 10.52
C GLY A 132 0.01 17.20 9.64
N MET A 133 0.69 16.07 9.42
CA MET A 133 0.13 14.92 8.71
C MET A 133 -0.89 14.18 9.58
N ALA A 134 -1.63 13.23 9.01
CA ALA A 134 -2.57 12.38 9.74
C ALA A 134 -1.88 11.32 10.60
N GLY A 135 -0.67 10.89 10.23
CA GLY A 135 0.08 9.82 10.89
C GLY A 135 0.86 8.98 9.89
N ALA A 136 1.51 7.93 10.38
CA ALA A 136 2.22 6.98 9.52
C ALA A 136 1.25 6.02 8.82
N VAL A 137 1.71 5.42 7.74
CA VAL A 137 1.01 4.38 6.97
C VAL A 137 1.78 3.07 7.12
N GLN A 138 1.08 2.00 7.47
CA GLN A 138 1.66 0.66 7.60
C GLN A 138 1.47 -0.16 6.32
N HIS A 139 2.58 -0.44 5.64
CA HIS A 139 2.60 -1.42 4.55
C HIS A 139 2.63 -2.85 5.11
N GLY A 140 2.31 -3.85 4.27
CA GLY A 140 2.52 -5.25 4.64
C GLY A 140 1.71 -5.79 5.83
N ALA A 141 0.61 -5.16 6.25
CA ALA A 141 -0.13 -5.54 7.46
C ALA A 141 -0.94 -6.86 7.35
N SER A 142 -0.94 -7.51 6.18
CA SER A 142 -1.83 -8.64 5.88
C SER A 142 -1.53 -9.94 6.65
N THR A 143 -0.30 -10.09 7.15
CA THR A 143 0.15 -11.31 7.83
C THR A 143 0.22 -11.16 9.34
N LEU A 144 -0.27 -10.03 9.87
CA LEU A 144 -0.31 -9.80 11.30
C LEU A 144 -1.42 -10.62 11.96
N PRO A 145 -1.23 -11.07 13.21
CA PRO A 145 -2.30 -11.66 13.99
C PRO A 145 -3.49 -10.72 14.13
N ASP A 146 -4.69 -11.28 14.17
CA ASP A 146 -5.94 -10.52 14.25
C ASP A 146 -5.99 -9.55 15.45
N ALA A 147 -5.40 -9.93 16.58
CA ALA A 147 -5.30 -9.07 17.77
C ALA A 147 -4.39 -7.85 17.59
N ALA A 148 -3.56 -7.79 16.54
CA ALA A 148 -2.68 -6.66 16.30
C ALA A 148 -3.41 -5.44 15.72
N PHE A 149 -4.53 -5.64 15.03
CA PHE A 149 -5.21 -4.57 14.29
C PHE A 149 -5.74 -3.45 15.19
N SER A 150 -6.12 -3.75 16.43
CA SER A 150 -6.57 -2.72 17.39
C SER A 150 -5.45 -1.79 17.86
N ASN A 151 -4.18 -2.11 17.60
CA ASN A 151 -3.08 -1.23 17.96
C ASN A 151 -3.00 -0.01 17.01
N PHE A 152 -3.25 -0.17 15.72
CA PHE A 152 -3.12 0.92 14.74
C PHE A 152 -3.86 2.22 15.11
N PRO A 153 -5.17 2.21 15.43
CA PRO A 153 -5.85 3.42 15.87
C PRO A 153 -5.32 3.95 17.21
N ARG A 154 -4.85 3.07 18.09
CA ARG A 154 -4.29 3.42 19.41
C ARG A 154 -2.95 4.14 19.33
N LEU A 155 -2.15 3.80 18.32
CA LEU A 155 -0.87 4.42 18.00
C LEU A 155 -1.03 5.57 16.99
N GLU A 156 -2.28 5.88 16.62
CA GLU A 156 -2.68 6.91 15.66
C GLU A 156 -1.92 6.80 14.32
N THR A 157 -1.79 5.55 13.86
CA THR A 157 -1.49 5.19 12.48
C THR A 157 -2.65 5.63 11.60
N ALA A 158 -2.36 6.34 10.52
CA ALA A 158 -3.38 6.93 9.65
C ALA A 158 -4.02 5.91 8.70
N GLU A 159 -3.23 4.95 8.22
CA GLU A 159 -3.66 4.00 7.19
C GLU A 159 -2.88 2.70 7.30
N ILE A 160 -3.51 1.58 6.91
CA ILE A 160 -2.84 0.28 6.78
C ILE A 160 -3.19 -0.36 5.44
N HIS A 161 -2.24 -1.07 4.85
CA HIS A 161 -2.43 -1.72 3.55
C HIS A 161 -2.65 -3.23 3.71
N LEU A 162 -3.77 -3.71 3.17
CA LEU A 162 -4.17 -5.10 3.20
C LEU A 162 -4.43 -5.61 1.79
N ALA A 163 -3.69 -6.62 1.37
CA ALA A 163 -3.80 -7.20 0.04
C ALA A 163 -3.65 -8.73 0.08
N THR A 164 -2.51 -9.23 0.59
CA THR A 164 -2.14 -10.64 0.47
C THR A 164 -3.13 -11.59 1.13
N ASN A 165 -3.68 -11.26 2.29
CA ASN A 165 -4.66 -12.12 2.95
C ASN A 165 -5.97 -12.23 2.15
N PHE A 166 -6.44 -11.12 1.56
CA PHE A 166 -7.62 -11.15 0.68
C PHE A 166 -7.36 -11.96 -0.60
N GLN A 167 -6.13 -11.90 -1.13
CA GLN A 167 -5.72 -12.77 -2.23
C GLN A 167 -5.69 -14.25 -1.79
N THR A 168 -5.14 -14.57 -0.62
CA THR A 168 -5.17 -15.94 -0.07
C THR A 168 -6.59 -16.47 0.00
N MET A 169 -7.50 -15.72 0.62
CA MET A 169 -8.91 -16.07 0.72
C MET A 169 -9.53 -16.32 -0.68
N MET A 170 -9.21 -15.50 -1.69
CA MET A 170 -9.65 -15.77 -3.06
C MET A 170 -9.11 -17.11 -3.57
N PHE A 171 -7.80 -17.35 -3.49
CA PHE A 171 -7.16 -18.57 -3.96
C PHE A 171 -7.67 -19.84 -3.25
N ASP A 172 -8.11 -19.73 -2.00
CA ASP A 172 -8.69 -20.83 -1.24
C ASP A 172 -10.11 -21.18 -1.74
N HIS A 173 -10.85 -20.20 -2.26
CA HIS A 173 -12.24 -20.36 -2.68
C HIS A 173 -12.42 -20.64 -4.17
N ILE A 174 -11.48 -20.25 -5.03
CA ILE A 174 -11.60 -20.53 -6.47
C ILE A 174 -11.60 -22.05 -6.76
N PRO A 175 -12.24 -22.49 -7.87
CA PRO A 175 -12.22 -23.89 -8.27
C PRO A 175 -10.78 -24.41 -8.40
N ALA A 176 -10.53 -25.63 -7.90
CA ALA A 176 -9.21 -26.24 -7.93
C ALA A 176 -8.60 -26.32 -9.34
N ALA A 177 -9.44 -26.56 -10.36
CA ALA A 177 -9.02 -26.56 -11.76
C ALA A 177 -8.50 -25.18 -12.21
N LEU A 178 -9.21 -24.10 -11.86
CA LEU A 178 -8.76 -22.74 -12.19
C LEU A 178 -7.45 -22.40 -11.46
N ARG A 179 -7.32 -22.78 -10.18
CA ARG A 179 -6.06 -22.59 -9.44
C ARG A 179 -4.90 -23.35 -10.09
N ALA A 180 -5.12 -24.59 -10.52
CA ALA A 180 -4.11 -25.38 -11.22
C ALA A 180 -3.69 -24.74 -12.55
N ASP A 181 -4.65 -24.21 -13.32
CA ASP A 181 -4.36 -23.50 -14.57
C ASP A 181 -3.52 -22.23 -14.30
N MET A 182 -3.84 -21.49 -13.24
CA MET A 182 -3.06 -20.32 -12.82
C MET A 182 -1.63 -20.71 -12.42
N TYR A 183 -1.46 -21.82 -11.69
CA TYR A 183 -0.13 -22.30 -11.27
C TYR A 183 0.71 -22.80 -12.44
N ALA A 184 0.10 -23.54 -13.38
CA ALA A 184 0.77 -23.95 -14.61
C ALA A 184 1.20 -22.73 -15.47
N TRP A 185 0.43 -21.64 -15.43
CA TRP A 185 0.84 -20.40 -16.08
C TRP A 185 2.05 -19.76 -15.37
N LEU A 186 2.10 -19.77 -14.03
CA LEU A 186 3.25 -19.26 -13.26
C LEU A 186 4.53 -20.07 -13.54
N ASP A 187 4.44 -21.39 -13.60
CA ASP A 187 5.58 -22.25 -13.95
C ASP A 187 6.22 -21.86 -15.29
N ALA A 188 5.40 -21.42 -16.24
CA ALA A 188 5.88 -21.02 -17.56
C ALA A 188 6.33 -19.55 -17.63
N ASN A 189 5.66 -18.64 -16.92
CA ASN A 189 5.79 -17.19 -17.12
C ASN A 189 6.46 -16.44 -15.97
N ALA A 190 6.59 -17.05 -14.79
CA ALA A 190 7.21 -16.46 -13.60
C ALA A 190 8.38 -17.31 -13.07
N LYS A 191 8.91 -18.24 -13.88
CA LYS A 191 10.00 -19.16 -13.50
C LYS A 191 11.25 -18.46 -12.97
N ASP A 192 11.52 -17.23 -13.42
CA ASP A 192 12.72 -16.48 -13.08
C ASP A 192 12.68 -15.96 -11.63
N GLU A 193 11.49 -15.90 -11.01
CA GLU A 193 11.33 -15.60 -9.58
C GLU A 193 11.62 -16.80 -8.67
N ARG A 194 11.64 -18.01 -9.25
CA ARG A 194 11.79 -19.23 -8.48
C ARG A 194 13.23 -19.39 -8.03
N LYS A 195 13.49 -19.25 -6.74
CA LYS A 195 14.82 -19.53 -6.19
C LYS A 195 15.05 -21.04 -6.14
N ALA A 196 16.32 -21.46 -6.27
CA ALA A 196 16.69 -22.87 -6.18
C ALA A 196 16.30 -23.53 -4.85
N THR A 197 16.07 -22.72 -3.82
CA THR A 197 15.67 -23.16 -2.47
C THR A 197 14.16 -23.10 -2.22
N ASP A 198 13.36 -22.54 -3.13
CA ASP A 198 11.91 -22.40 -2.91
C ASP A 198 11.19 -23.75 -3.14
N THR A 199 10.31 -24.11 -2.20
CA THR A 199 9.30 -25.15 -2.45
C THR A 199 8.26 -24.68 -3.47
N ASP A 200 7.42 -25.58 -3.98
CA ASP A 200 6.30 -25.21 -4.85
C ASP A 200 5.36 -24.23 -4.13
N GLU A 201 5.06 -24.48 -2.86
CA GLU A 201 4.19 -23.64 -2.03
C GLU A 201 4.74 -22.23 -1.88
N GLN A 202 6.05 -22.09 -1.60
CA GLN A 202 6.71 -20.80 -1.48
C GLN A 202 6.73 -20.05 -2.81
N PHE A 203 7.05 -20.76 -3.91
CA PHE A 203 7.05 -20.18 -5.25
C PHE A 203 5.67 -19.65 -5.65
N TYR A 204 4.63 -20.49 -5.53
CA TYR A 204 3.27 -20.08 -5.91
C TYR A 204 2.75 -18.97 -5.01
N TYR A 205 2.98 -19.02 -3.69
CA TYR A 205 2.48 -17.98 -2.80
C TYR A 205 3.02 -16.59 -3.17
N LYS A 206 4.32 -16.49 -3.48
CA LYS A 206 5.00 -15.24 -3.83
C LYS A 206 4.58 -14.71 -5.22
N SER A 207 4.51 -15.61 -6.20
CA SER A 207 4.31 -15.23 -7.61
C SER A 207 2.85 -15.15 -8.05
N ARG A 208 1.90 -15.78 -7.34
CA ARG A 208 0.50 -15.92 -7.77
C ARG A 208 -0.25 -14.62 -8.07
N LYS A 209 0.19 -13.48 -7.53
CA LYS A 209 -0.34 -12.16 -7.90
C LYS A 209 -0.20 -11.88 -9.40
N LYS A 210 0.88 -12.35 -10.05
CA LYS A 210 1.12 -12.19 -11.49
C LYS A 210 0.12 -12.95 -12.35
N ALA A 211 -0.50 -14.02 -11.82
CA ALA A 211 -1.55 -14.76 -12.52
C ALA A 211 -2.93 -14.04 -12.50
N ILE A 212 -3.13 -13.03 -11.65
CA ILE A 212 -4.44 -12.34 -11.55
C ILE A 212 -4.80 -11.63 -12.86
N GLY A 213 -3.85 -10.92 -13.48
CA GLY A 213 -4.06 -10.21 -14.74
C GLY A 213 -4.46 -11.14 -15.90
N PRO A 214 -3.64 -12.16 -16.24
CA PRO A 214 -3.93 -13.12 -17.31
C PRO A 214 -5.25 -13.89 -17.12
N PHE A 215 -5.66 -14.14 -15.86
CA PHE A 215 -6.88 -14.87 -15.54
C PHE A 215 -8.05 -13.96 -15.11
N LYS A 216 -7.93 -12.63 -15.29
CA LYS A 216 -8.92 -11.65 -14.80
C LYS A 216 -10.34 -11.95 -15.26
N LYS A 217 -10.53 -12.40 -16.52
CA LYS A 217 -11.85 -12.75 -17.06
C LYS A 217 -12.45 -13.97 -16.34
N GLN A 218 -11.65 -15.01 -16.10
CA GLN A 218 -12.06 -16.23 -15.42
C GLN A 218 -12.38 -15.95 -13.95
N LEU A 219 -11.56 -15.14 -13.28
CA LEU A 219 -11.81 -14.67 -11.91
C LEU A 219 -13.10 -13.83 -11.84
N TRP A 220 -13.39 -12.98 -12.84
CA TRP A 220 -14.66 -12.25 -12.88
C TRP A 220 -15.87 -13.13 -13.18
N ALA A 221 -15.67 -14.22 -13.91
CA ALA A 221 -16.72 -15.16 -14.33
C ALA A 221 -16.89 -16.35 -13.37
N LEU A 222 -16.40 -16.24 -12.13
CA LEU A 222 -16.56 -17.31 -11.12
C LEU A 222 -18.03 -17.70 -10.94
N PRO A 223 -18.31 -19.01 -10.69
CA PRO A 223 -19.65 -19.50 -10.39
C PRO A 223 -20.34 -18.68 -9.29
N ALA A 224 -21.66 -18.53 -9.37
CA ALA A 224 -22.42 -17.67 -8.45
C ALA A 224 -22.32 -18.13 -6.98
N ASP A 225 -22.28 -19.44 -6.75
CA ASP A 225 -22.07 -20.06 -5.45
C ASP A 225 -20.67 -19.76 -4.89
N VAL A 226 -19.62 -19.87 -5.72
CA VAL A 226 -18.24 -19.51 -5.34
C VAL A 226 -18.14 -18.02 -5.00
N ARG A 227 -18.71 -17.14 -5.83
CA ARG A 227 -18.74 -15.68 -5.56
C ARG A 227 -19.49 -15.36 -4.28
N GLY A 228 -20.60 -16.06 -4.02
CA GLY A 228 -21.38 -15.90 -2.79
C GLY A 228 -20.61 -16.31 -1.55
N ALA A 229 -19.93 -17.46 -1.58
CA ALA A 229 -19.10 -17.93 -0.47
C ALA A 229 -17.91 -16.99 -0.20
N LEU A 230 -17.16 -16.60 -1.24
CA LEU A 230 -16.04 -15.67 -1.11
C LEU A 230 -16.50 -14.30 -0.60
N GLY A 231 -17.62 -13.79 -1.11
CA GLY A 231 -18.21 -12.53 -0.65
C GLY A 231 -18.55 -12.56 0.84
N ALA A 232 -19.16 -13.65 1.31
CA ALA A 232 -19.48 -13.81 2.73
C ALA A 232 -18.23 -13.85 3.63
N GLU A 233 -17.14 -14.49 3.18
CA GLU A 233 -15.87 -14.49 3.93
C GLU A 233 -15.21 -13.10 3.93
N TYR A 234 -15.25 -12.38 2.82
CA TYR A 234 -14.80 -10.98 2.76
C TYR A 234 -15.61 -10.08 3.67
N ASP A 235 -16.94 -10.17 3.67
CA ASP A 235 -17.80 -9.36 4.53
C ASP A 235 -17.48 -9.58 6.01
N LYS A 236 -17.26 -10.84 6.42
CA LYS A 236 -16.81 -11.16 7.79
C LYS A 236 -15.47 -10.50 8.10
N LYS A 237 -14.48 -10.62 7.20
CA LYS A 237 -13.15 -10.07 7.43
C LYS A 237 -13.15 -8.54 7.46
N PHE A 238 -13.87 -7.87 6.55
CA PHE A 238 -14.02 -6.42 6.55
C PHE A 238 -14.73 -5.92 7.81
N THR A 239 -15.79 -6.60 8.24
CA THR A 239 -16.50 -6.25 9.48
C THR A 239 -15.56 -6.32 10.68
N PHE A 240 -14.83 -7.44 10.82
CA PHE A 240 -13.82 -7.60 11.86
C PHE A 240 -12.77 -6.48 11.83
N LEU A 241 -12.20 -6.19 10.64
CA LEU A 241 -11.19 -5.14 10.49
C LEU A 241 -11.75 -3.76 10.86
N PHE A 242 -12.96 -3.43 10.42
CA PHE A 242 -13.58 -2.13 10.71
C PHE A 242 -13.83 -1.94 12.21
N GLU A 243 -14.20 -3.01 12.91
CA GLU A 243 -14.34 -3.01 14.37
C GLU A 243 -12.98 -2.82 15.05
N GLN A 244 -11.96 -3.60 14.67
CA GLN A 244 -10.62 -3.50 15.26
C GLN A 244 -9.96 -2.14 15.00
N LEU A 245 -10.18 -1.57 13.82
CA LEU A 245 -9.62 -0.27 13.43
C LEU A 245 -10.42 0.93 13.98
N GLY A 246 -11.45 0.68 14.80
CA GLY A 246 -12.19 1.75 15.47
C GLY A 246 -13.05 2.60 14.52
N ILE A 247 -13.47 2.06 13.38
CA ILE A 247 -14.30 2.78 12.39
C ILE A 247 -15.74 2.96 12.90
N THR A 248 -16.22 2.08 13.78
CA THR A 248 -17.56 2.13 14.35
C THR A 248 -17.87 3.49 14.98
N GLY A 249 -18.96 4.13 14.54
CA GLY A 249 -19.43 5.40 15.08
C GLY A 249 -18.78 6.67 14.49
N THR A 250 -17.83 6.53 13.55
CA THR A 250 -17.12 7.67 12.96
C THR A 250 -17.93 8.47 11.93
N ARG A 251 -19.09 7.96 11.49
CA ARG A 251 -19.94 8.61 10.48
C ARG A 251 -20.24 10.09 10.79
N ALA A 252 -20.63 10.39 12.02
CA ALA A 252 -20.97 11.76 12.42
C ALA A 252 -19.75 12.70 12.40
N ILE A 253 -18.56 12.17 12.68
CA ILE A 253 -17.30 12.92 12.60
C ILE A 253 -16.99 13.23 11.14
N VAL A 254 -17.09 12.24 10.26
CA VAL A 254 -16.88 12.45 8.81
C VAL A 254 -17.86 13.49 8.27
N GLU A 255 -19.15 13.39 8.61
CA GLU A 255 -20.17 14.37 8.18
C GLU A 255 -19.92 15.78 8.72
N GLN A 256 -19.27 15.91 9.87
CA GLN A 256 -18.92 17.21 10.44
C GLN A 256 -17.75 17.88 9.70
N PHE A 257 -16.74 17.10 9.28
CA PHE A 257 -15.47 17.65 8.77
C PHE A 257 -15.32 17.54 7.26
N VAL A 258 -16.08 16.67 6.59
CA VAL A 258 -15.93 16.40 5.15
C VAL A 258 -17.15 16.89 4.38
N THR A 259 -16.94 17.86 3.49
CA THR A 259 -17.92 18.24 2.46
C THR A 259 -17.45 17.68 1.13
N SER A 260 -18.09 16.60 0.65
CA SER A 260 -17.73 15.98 -0.62
C SER A 260 -18.27 16.80 -1.80
N PRO A 261 -17.42 17.35 -2.68
CA PRO A 261 -17.89 18.05 -3.86
C PRO A 261 -18.47 17.06 -4.88
N GLU A 262 -19.48 17.48 -5.63
CA GLU A 262 -19.99 16.71 -6.76
C GLU A 262 -18.97 16.69 -7.90
N GLN A 263 -18.62 15.51 -8.41
CA GLN A 263 -17.61 15.32 -9.45
C GLN A 263 -18.19 14.51 -10.60
N HIS A 264 -18.49 15.18 -11.72
CA HIS A 264 -18.97 14.50 -12.92
C HIS A 264 -17.82 13.87 -13.68
N ARG A 265 -17.93 12.57 -13.95
CA ARG A 265 -16.95 11.83 -14.76
C ARG A 265 -17.63 11.30 -16.01
N PRO A 266 -16.97 11.33 -17.18
CA PRO A 266 -17.49 10.65 -18.35
C PRO A 266 -17.58 9.15 -18.05
N PHE A 267 -18.62 8.50 -18.57
CA PHE A 267 -18.73 7.05 -18.50
C PHE A 267 -17.49 6.42 -19.15
N PRO A 268 -16.85 5.41 -18.52
CA PRO A 268 -15.76 4.68 -19.16
C PRO A 268 -16.30 4.01 -20.43
N THR A 269 -15.88 4.49 -21.60
CA THR A 269 -16.34 3.96 -22.89
C THR A 269 -15.60 2.69 -23.33
N GLY A 270 -14.66 2.19 -22.51
CA GLY A 270 -13.74 1.11 -22.86
C GLY A 270 -12.64 1.50 -23.86
N ALA A 271 -12.79 2.65 -24.53
CA ALA A 271 -11.84 3.25 -25.45
C ALA A 271 -11.01 4.33 -24.72
N SER A 272 -10.18 3.91 -23.77
CA SER A 272 -9.10 4.77 -23.30
C SER A 272 -7.98 4.70 -24.33
N THR A 273 -7.68 5.81 -25.02
CA THR A 273 -6.44 5.98 -25.80
C THR A 273 -5.19 6.08 -24.92
N ILE A 274 -5.37 6.08 -23.60
CA ILE A 274 -4.26 5.92 -22.66
C ILE A 274 -3.88 4.45 -22.70
N VAL A 275 -2.83 4.16 -23.45
CA VAL A 275 -2.07 2.91 -23.31
C VAL A 275 -1.68 2.86 -21.84
N ALA A 276 -2.16 1.83 -21.12
CA ALA A 276 -1.66 1.58 -19.77
C ALA A 276 -0.14 1.54 -19.85
N ALA A 277 0.56 2.21 -18.93
CA ALA A 277 1.98 1.95 -18.79
C ALA A 277 2.16 0.42 -18.71
N PRO A 278 3.16 -0.15 -19.41
CA PRO A 278 3.43 -1.57 -19.26
C PRO A 278 3.52 -1.87 -17.76
N ASP A 279 2.84 -2.92 -17.30
CA ASP A 279 3.01 -3.40 -15.93
C ASP A 279 4.50 -3.69 -15.77
N ASP A 280 5.19 -2.87 -14.98
CA ASP A 280 6.59 -3.12 -14.65
C ASP A 280 6.59 -4.25 -13.63
N ALA A 281 6.74 -5.48 -14.14
CA ALA A 281 6.69 -6.69 -13.33
C ALA A 281 7.81 -6.75 -12.27
N ASP A 282 8.79 -5.85 -12.39
CA ASP A 282 9.94 -5.69 -11.50
C ASP A 282 9.67 -4.67 -10.37
N LEU A 283 8.61 -3.86 -10.44
CA LEU A 283 8.19 -2.96 -9.35
C LEU A 283 7.28 -3.64 -8.32
N SER A 284 7.11 -4.96 -8.41
CA SER A 284 6.18 -5.69 -7.55
C SER A 284 6.80 -6.17 -6.23
N ASP A 285 8.00 -5.73 -5.87
CA ASP A 285 8.70 -6.24 -4.68
C ASP A 285 8.03 -5.83 -3.35
#